data_AF-A0A1H5G2N5-F1
#
_entry.id   AF-A0A1H5G2N5-F1
#
_cell.length_a   1.000
_cell.length_b   1.000
_cell.length_c   1.000
_cell.angle_alpha   90.00
_cell.angle_beta   90.00
_cell.angle_gamma   90.00
#
_symmetry.space_group_name_H-M   'P 1'
#
loop_
_entity.id
_entity.type
_entity.pdbx_description
1 polymer ?
#
loop_
_entity_poly.entity_id
_entity_poly.type
_entity_poly.pdbx_seq_one_letter_code
_entity_poly.pdbx_strand_id
1 'polypeptide(L)'
;MATQVAATYSPDYQCIRLKSVFPAFADPEEPQGFQTPHQTGFFIHEWLHYLHNNSTIHGVTAYSHAVILWSNVRAIIDHNGLCIGDDHLPIQDFADIRKQYKHRLDSRAAQNNKIEASLRLDDLDFISCKKDTAYIEGDENYPSTKLLCDVVSKVDDKVFKIKIGCHEIVEYIAFALESRFLRNLKELPLSAPIDPYLLINGLATLISPTLERETILRCAIFSLQLPDPPSYLAGLLDWSERNKCEQKDPDIEITKKASDHFKTNTHVMNDQVDMIKNMLPLDSPFARAVKHTANLMKKNYLYRIDNPFFEIDLVNEFSRLGGAAINAAMDKHGVGFLIQEREGPDDKFMRDLMFDISLPHKLDADITYGRRVAQAAFSYVLEFFKVENDKIKQPVRMRCPFFTSCDSEYRRDNPSICSTAPWESRKLEQSKICYFGEAVINTKQPPSCEEGDQEKESKDDSCN
;
A
#
# COMPACT_ATOMS: atom_id res chain seq x y z
N MET A 1 -26.43 9.69 9.57
CA MET A 1 -25.08 10.01 10.09
C MET A 1 -24.13 9.89 8.92
N ALA A 2 -23.27 10.87 8.66
CA ALA A 2 -22.17 10.68 7.73
C ALA A 2 -21.36 9.47 8.24
N THR A 3 -21.20 8.44 7.41
CA THR A 3 -20.37 7.27 7.73
C THR A 3 -18.93 7.76 7.82
N GLN A 4 -18.50 8.15 9.03
CA GLN A 4 -17.10 8.40 9.28
C GLN A 4 -16.34 7.09 9.03
N VAL A 5 -15.31 7.18 8.21
CA VAL A 5 -14.43 6.06 7.88
C VAL A 5 -13.82 5.53 9.19
N ALA A 6 -14.13 4.29 9.57
CA ALA A 6 -13.75 3.74 10.87
C ALA A 6 -12.26 3.37 10.95
N ALA A 7 -11.66 3.02 9.82
CA ALA A 7 -10.26 2.68 9.70
C ALA A 7 -9.74 3.03 8.30
N THR A 8 -8.43 3.19 8.16
CA THR A 8 -7.78 3.42 6.86
C THR A 8 -6.44 2.72 6.80
N TYR A 9 -6.16 2.04 5.70
CA TYR A 9 -4.86 1.51 5.39
C TYR A 9 -4.07 2.48 4.52
N SER A 10 -2.81 2.73 4.88
CA SER A 10 -1.87 3.48 4.05
C SER A 10 -0.87 2.51 3.42
N PRO A 11 -1.01 2.19 2.12
CA PRO A 11 -0.22 1.16 1.46
C PRO A 11 1.28 1.36 1.51
N ASP A 12 1.71 2.62 1.37
CA ASP A 12 3.12 2.98 1.34
C ASP A 12 3.79 2.92 2.71
N TYR A 13 2.97 3.02 3.76
CA TYR A 13 3.43 2.92 5.14
C TYR A 13 3.23 1.53 5.70
N GLN A 14 2.44 0.68 5.03
CA GLN A 14 1.95 -0.56 5.63
C GLN A 14 1.37 -0.28 7.03
N CYS A 15 0.58 0.79 7.13
CA CYS A 15 0.00 1.26 8.39
C CYS A 15 -1.51 1.08 8.34
N ILE A 16 -2.08 0.41 9.32
CA ILE A 16 -3.52 0.46 9.58
C ILE A 16 -3.76 1.57 10.60
N ARG A 17 -4.65 2.50 10.32
CA ARG A 17 -5.05 3.53 11.27
C ARG A 17 -6.50 3.33 11.66
N LEU A 18 -6.77 3.07 12.94
CA LEU A 18 -8.11 3.04 13.49
C LEU A 18 -8.49 4.46 13.94
N LYS A 19 -9.68 4.93 13.58
CA LYS A 19 -10.16 6.26 13.97
C LYS A 19 -10.66 6.29 15.40
N SER A 20 -10.77 7.48 15.99
CA SER A 20 -11.24 7.66 17.37
C SER A 20 -12.65 7.12 17.62
N VAL A 21 -13.50 7.12 16.59
CA VAL A 21 -14.82 6.47 16.60
C VAL A 21 -14.76 4.94 16.73
N PHE A 22 -13.57 4.36 16.56
CA PHE A 22 -13.31 2.95 16.69
C PHE A 22 -12.17 2.70 17.71
N PRO A 23 -12.43 2.82 19.02
CA PRO A 23 -11.41 2.88 20.07
C PRO A 23 -10.94 1.50 20.58
N ALA A 24 -10.77 0.52 19.68
CA ALA A 24 -10.44 -0.86 20.05
C ALA A 24 -9.19 -0.97 20.95
N PHE A 25 -8.20 -0.10 20.73
CA PHE A 25 -6.96 -0.07 21.49
C PHE A 25 -6.67 1.31 22.09
N ALA A 26 -7.70 2.13 22.36
CA ALA A 26 -7.51 3.51 22.81
C ALA A 26 -7.04 3.63 24.26
N ASP A 27 -7.36 2.63 25.09
CA ASP A 27 -6.82 2.44 26.42
C ASP A 27 -5.81 1.27 26.39
N PRO A 28 -4.51 1.52 26.60
CA PRO A 28 -3.50 0.47 26.59
C PRO A 28 -3.51 -0.39 27.86
N GLU A 29 -4.05 0.11 28.98
CA GLU A 29 -4.15 -0.64 30.24
C GLU A 29 -5.38 -1.57 30.23
N GLU A 30 -6.47 -1.11 29.60
CA GLU A 30 -7.71 -1.86 29.46
C GLU A 30 -8.16 -1.92 27.98
N PRO A 31 -7.44 -2.65 27.11
CA PRO A 31 -7.79 -2.73 25.69
C PRO A 31 -9.14 -3.39 25.51
N GLN A 32 -10.08 -2.66 24.91
CA GLN A 32 -11.42 -3.17 24.63
C GLN A 32 -11.38 -4.25 23.55
N GLY A 33 -10.45 -4.17 22.60
CA GLY A 33 -10.46 -5.01 21.41
C GLY A 33 -11.69 -4.74 20.53
N PHE A 34 -11.97 -5.67 19.62
CA PHE A 34 -13.13 -5.58 18.73
C PHE A 34 -14.36 -6.18 19.42
N GLN A 35 -15.38 -5.34 19.64
CA GLN A 35 -16.58 -5.67 20.40
C GLN A 35 -17.71 -6.24 19.52
N THR A 36 -17.68 -5.98 18.21
CA THR A 36 -18.73 -6.44 17.28
C THR A 36 -18.13 -7.14 16.04
N PRO A 37 -18.93 -7.98 15.35
CA PRO A 37 -18.54 -8.52 14.05
C PRO A 37 -18.18 -7.44 13.04
N HIS A 38 -18.93 -6.33 12.97
CA HIS A 38 -18.64 -5.22 12.06
C HIS A 38 -17.29 -4.55 12.34
N GLN A 39 -16.96 -4.35 13.63
CA GLN A 39 -15.65 -3.84 14.02
C GLN A 39 -14.51 -4.78 13.58
N THR A 40 -14.70 -6.08 13.77
CA THR A 40 -13.76 -7.10 13.29
C THR A 40 -13.68 -7.10 11.76
N GLY A 41 -14.81 -6.95 11.07
CA GLY A 41 -14.91 -6.84 9.62
C GLY A 41 -14.11 -5.67 9.06
N PHE A 42 -14.26 -4.47 9.65
CA PHE A 42 -13.47 -3.30 9.26
C PHE A 42 -11.97 -3.50 9.44
N PHE A 43 -11.55 -4.13 10.55
CA PHE A 43 -10.13 -4.46 10.71
C PHE A 43 -9.65 -5.46 9.66
N ILE A 44 -10.46 -6.49 9.36
CA ILE A 44 -10.16 -7.47 8.32
C ILE A 44 -10.04 -6.79 6.95
N HIS A 45 -10.92 -5.83 6.61
CA HIS A 45 -10.85 -5.05 5.36
C HIS A 45 -9.49 -4.36 5.21
N GLU A 46 -9.05 -3.62 6.23
CA GLU A 46 -7.75 -2.94 6.19
C GLU A 46 -6.56 -3.92 6.20
N TRP A 47 -6.68 -5.04 6.91
CA TRP A 47 -5.65 -6.08 6.89
C TRP A 47 -5.59 -6.80 5.53
N LEU A 48 -6.72 -6.98 4.83
CA LEU A 48 -6.74 -7.51 3.48
C LEU A 48 -6.05 -6.57 2.49
N HIS A 49 -6.18 -5.26 2.65
CA HIS A 49 -5.38 -4.30 1.90
C HIS A 49 -3.88 -4.49 2.15
N TYR A 50 -3.47 -4.68 3.40
CA TYR A 50 -2.09 -5.05 3.73
C TYR A 50 -1.67 -6.35 3.05
N LEU A 51 -2.50 -7.40 3.15
CA LEU A 51 -2.24 -8.70 2.57
C LEU A 51 -2.08 -8.61 1.05
N HIS A 52 -2.97 -7.92 0.35
CA HIS A 52 -2.87 -7.73 -1.09
C HIS A 52 -1.57 -6.99 -1.48
N ASN A 53 -1.18 -5.95 -0.73
CA ASN A 53 0.10 -5.28 -0.96
C ASN A 53 1.31 -6.20 -0.71
N ASN A 54 1.19 -7.20 0.17
CA ASN A 54 2.29 -8.10 0.55
C ASN A 54 2.21 -9.50 -0.06
N SER A 55 1.31 -9.75 -1.00
CA SER A 55 1.13 -11.09 -1.57
C SER A 55 0.83 -11.11 -3.06
N THR A 56 0.63 -9.95 -3.69
CA THR A 56 0.27 -9.85 -5.11
C THR A 56 1.37 -9.17 -5.91
N ILE A 57 1.46 -9.43 -7.22
CA ILE A 57 2.44 -8.77 -8.09
C ILE A 57 2.21 -7.26 -8.13
N HIS A 58 0.95 -6.81 -8.18
CA HIS A 58 0.62 -5.38 -8.10
C HIS A 58 1.19 -4.73 -6.81
N GLY A 59 1.02 -5.40 -5.67
CA GLY A 59 1.54 -4.95 -4.38
C GLY A 59 3.07 -4.86 -4.33
N VAL A 60 3.75 -5.91 -4.82
CA VAL A 60 5.22 -5.95 -4.85
C VAL A 60 5.80 -4.93 -5.82
N THR A 61 5.20 -4.74 -6.99
CA THR A 61 5.61 -3.68 -7.93
C THR A 61 5.49 -2.31 -7.27
N ALA A 62 4.38 -2.03 -6.59
CA ALA A 62 4.17 -0.74 -5.94
C ALA A 62 5.15 -0.50 -4.78
N TYR A 63 5.51 -1.55 -4.01
CA TYR A 63 6.58 -1.47 -3.02
C TYR A 63 7.96 -1.27 -3.64
N SER A 64 8.26 -1.98 -4.73
CA SER A 64 9.51 -1.82 -5.49
C SER A 64 9.67 -0.39 -5.97
N HIS A 65 8.62 0.25 -6.49
CA HIS A 65 8.66 1.66 -6.90
C HIS A 65 8.99 2.60 -5.74
N ALA A 66 8.53 2.33 -4.52
CA ALA A 66 8.90 3.14 -3.36
C ALA A 66 10.41 3.02 -3.04
N VAL A 67 10.96 1.80 -3.12
CA VAL A 67 12.41 1.56 -2.92
C VAL A 67 13.24 2.16 -4.05
N ILE A 68 12.82 2.00 -5.31
CA ILE A 68 13.48 2.56 -6.48
C ILE A 68 13.52 4.09 -6.39
N LEU A 69 12.37 4.73 -6.12
CA LEU A 69 12.31 6.18 -5.95
C LEU A 69 13.23 6.64 -4.82
N TRP A 70 13.18 5.97 -3.67
CA TRP A 70 14.09 6.27 -2.56
C TRP A 70 15.56 6.13 -2.97
N SER A 71 15.93 5.10 -3.72
CA SER A 71 17.28 4.86 -4.19
C SER A 71 17.74 5.94 -5.18
N ASN A 72 16.89 6.29 -6.15
CA ASN A 72 17.23 7.20 -7.23
C ASN A 72 17.38 8.65 -6.74
N VAL A 73 16.55 9.10 -5.80
CA VAL A 73 16.67 10.47 -5.27
C VAL A 73 17.92 10.69 -4.43
N ARG A 74 18.67 9.65 -4.03
CA ARG A 74 19.90 9.85 -3.25
C ARG A 74 20.89 10.72 -4.03
N ALA A 75 20.88 10.66 -5.36
CA ALA A 75 21.71 11.51 -6.24
C ALA A 75 21.49 13.03 -6.07
N ILE A 76 20.38 13.45 -5.48
CA ILE A 76 20.06 14.87 -5.22
C ILE A 76 20.06 15.21 -3.73
N ILE A 77 20.71 14.39 -2.90
CA ILE A 77 20.80 14.58 -1.45
C ILE A 77 22.23 14.93 -1.06
N ASP A 78 22.43 16.06 -0.38
CA ASP A 78 23.75 16.48 0.09
C ASP A 78 24.26 15.66 1.29
N HIS A 79 25.50 15.95 1.70
CA HIS A 79 26.12 15.37 2.90
C HIS A 79 25.31 15.64 4.19
N ASN A 80 24.46 16.67 4.22
CA ASN A 80 23.58 16.96 5.34
C ASN A 80 22.26 16.18 5.28
N GLY A 81 21.91 15.51 4.18
CA GLY A 81 20.63 14.81 4.03
C GLY A 81 19.50 15.71 3.51
N LEU A 82 19.84 16.85 2.92
CA LEU A 82 18.89 17.78 2.31
C LEU A 82 18.87 17.63 0.80
N CYS A 83 17.69 17.78 0.22
CA CYS A 83 17.52 17.80 -1.23
C CYS A 83 18.10 19.10 -1.81
N ILE A 84 19.14 18.99 -2.65
CA ILE A 84 19.76 20.13 -3.34
C ILE A 84 19.02 20.50 -4.63
N GLY A 85 18.07 19.67 -5.05
CA GLY A 85 17.24 19.88 -6.22
C GLY A 85 17.72 19.13 -7.45
N ASP A 86 16.95 19.21 -8.53
CA ASP A 86 17.14 18.47 -9.77
C ASP A 86 18.08 19.16 -10.79
N ASP A 87 18.54 20.38 -10.52
CA ASP A 87 19.32 21.18 -11.47
C ASP A 87 20.65 20.52 -11.90
N HIS A 88 21.17 19.57 -11.10
CA HIS A 88 22.42 18.84 -11.37
C HIS A 88 22.22 17.46 -11.99
N LEU A 89 20.98 16.96 -12.08
CA LEU A 89 20.70 15.65 -12.65
C LEU A 89 20.77 15.69 -14.18
N PRO A 90 21.29 14.63 -14.83
CA PRO A 90 21.04 14.43 -16.24
C PRO A 90 19.53 14.44 -16.53
N ILE A 91 19.12 15.11 -17.62
CA ILE A 91 17.71 15.27 -18.00
C ILE A 91 17.00 13.90 -18.09
N GLN A 92 17.70 12.87 -18.55
CA GLN A 92 17.16 11.52 -18.68
C GLN A 92 16.86 10.88 -17.32
N ASP A 93 17.76 11.01 -16.35
CA ASP A 93 17.60 10.47 -15.00
C ASP A 93 16.44 11.16 -14.28
N PHE A 94 16.38 12.49 -14.37
CA PHE A 94 15.25 13.26 -13.84
C PHE A 94 13.91 12.82 -14.44
N ALA A 95 13.86 12.67 -15.77
CA ALA A 95 12.65 12.23 -16.46
C ALA A 95 12.22 10.83 -16.01
N ASP A 96 13.15 9.89 -15.83
CA ASP A 96 12.84 8.54 -15.36
C ASP A 96 12.30 8.53 -13.92
N ILE A 97 12.95 9.25 -13.01
CA ILE A 97 12.47 9.41 -11.62
C ILE A 97 11.05 10.01 -11.60
N ARG A 98 10.79 11.04 -12.42
CA ARG A 98 9.48 11.68 -12.50
C ARG A 98 8.41 10.73 -13.04
N LYS A 99 8.73 9.95 -14.08
CA LYS A 99 7.81 8.94 -14.63
C LYS A 99 7.47 7.87 -13.60
N GLN A 100 8.46 7.37 -12.85
CA GLN A 100 8.23 6.42 -11.76
C GLN A 100 7.30 6.98 -10.67
N TYR A 101 7.52 8.24 -10.27
CA TYR A 101 6.66 8.91 -9.29
C TYR A 101 5.22 9.05 -9.79
N LYS A 102 5.03 9.53 -11.03
CA LYS A 102 3.70 9.67 -11.65
C LYS A 102 2.99 8.33 -11.83
N HIS A 103 3.71 7.32 -12.30
CA HIS A 103 3.18 5.96 -12.45
C HIS A 103 2.70 5.39 -11.11
N ARG A 104 3.50 5.60 -10.04
CA ARG A 104 3.13 5.23 -8.68
C ARG A 104 1.88 5.96 -8.17
N LEU A 105 1.74 7.26 -8.46
CA LEU A 105 0.53 8.01 -8.09
C LEU A 105 -0.70 7.49 -8.83
N ASP A 106 -0.61 7.34 -10.15
CA ASP A 106 -1.73 6.94 -10.99
C ASP A 106 -2.20 5.51 -10.70
N SER A 107 -1.26 4.58 -10.44
CA SER A 107 -1.56 3.18 -10.11
C SER A 107 -2.24 2.99 -8.75
N ARG A 108 -2.27 4.00 -7.87
CA ARG A 108 -2.94 3.94 -6.57
C ARG A 108 -4.08 4.96 -6.41
N ALA A 109 -4.29 5.85 -7.38
CA ALA A 109 -5.26 6.91 -7.27
C ALA A 109 -6.70 6.37 -7.35
N ALA A 110 -7.52 6.77 -6.38
CA ALA A 110 -8.98 6.64 -6.48
C ALA A 110 -9.48 7.42 -7.69
N GLN A 111 -10.39 6.82 -8.45
CA GLN A 111 -11.06 7.52 -9.54
C GLN A 111 -12.17 8.39 -8.98
N ASN A 112 -12.33 9.58 -9.55
CA ASN A 112 -13.43 10.48 -9.19
C ASN A 112 -14.67 10.14 -10.02
N ASN A 113 -15.37 9.07 -9.63
CA ASN A 113 -16.63 8.70 -10.27
C ASN A 113 -17.75 9.54 -9.63
N LYS A 114 -18.31 10.47 -10.40
CA LYS A 114 -19.38 11.38 -9.94
C LYS A 114 -20.75 10.67 -9.89
N ILE A 115 -20.84 9.60 -9.13
CA ILE A 115 -22.07 8.83 -8.93
C ILE A 115 -22.85 9.47 -7.77
N GLU A 116 -24.14 9.72 -7.98
CA GLU A 116 -25.00 10.28 -6.93
C GLU A 116 -25.14 9.29 -5.77
N ALA A 117 -24.95 9.76 -4.53
CA ALA A 117 -24.91 8.90 -3.34
C ALA A 117 -26.25 8.18 -3.04
N SER A 118 -27.35 8.65 -3.62
CA SER A 118 -28.68 8.03 -3.50
C SER A 118 -28.88 6.82 -4.41
N LEU A 119 -28.06 6.67 -5.46
CA LEU A 119 -28.21 5.56 -6.41
C LEU A 119 -27.72 4.25 -5.80
N ARG A 120 -28.42 3.17 -6.12
CA ARG A 120 -28.03 1.79 -5.81
C ARG A 120 -27.48 1.13 -7.07
N LEU A 121 -26.71 0.05 -6.90
CA LEU A 121 -26.15 -0.66 -8.05
C LEU A 121 -27.24 -1.15 -9.02
N ASP A 122 -28.37 -1.63 -8.50
CA ASP A 122 -29.49 -2.14 -9.31
C ASP A 122 -30.17 -1.03 -10.15
N ASP A 123 -29.98 0.25 -9.76
CA ASP A 123 -30.46 1.42 -10.47
C ASP A 123 -29.59 1.78 -11.68
N LEU A 124 -28.48 1.06 -11.90
CA LEU A 124 -27.52 1.34 -12.96
C LEU A 124 -27.48 0.20 -13.99
N ASP A 125 -27.43 0.57 -15.27
CA ASP A 125 -27.13 -0.34 -16.38
C ASP A 125 -25.78 0.03 -16.98
N PHE A 126 -24.83 -0.90 -16.92
CA PHE A 126 -23.54 -0.77 -17.60
C PHE A 126 -23.73 -1.12 -19.06
N ILE A 127 -23.48 -0.15 -19.96
CA ILE A 127 -23.80 -0.25 -21.39
C ILE A 127 -22.56 -0.66 -22.20
N SER A 128 -21.41 -0.10 -21.84
CA SER A 128 -20.16 -0.34 -22.56
C SER A 128 -19.00 -0.42 -21.58
N CYS A 129 -17.94 -1.10 -21.98
CA CYS A 129 -16.67 -1.08 -21.28
C CYS A 129 -15.54 -1.14 -22.31
N LYS A 130 -14.58 -0.22 -22.21
CA LYS A 130 -13.35 -0.27 -23.00
C LYS A 130 -12.13 -0.03 -22.13
N LYS A 131 -11.01 -0.63 -22.51
CA LYS A 131 -9.71 -0.34 -21.91
C LYS A 131 -9.21 1.01 -22.41
N ASP A 132 -8.74 1.83 -21.48
CA ASP A 132 -8.06 3.10 -21.74
C ASP A 132 -6.69 3.03 -21.08
N THR A 133 -5.68 2.71 -21.88
CA THR A 133 -4.29 2.61 -21.42
C THR A 133 -3.58 3.91 -21.78
N ALA A 134 -3.27 4.69 -20.75
CA ALA A 134 -2.39 5.83 -20.88
C ALA A 134 -0.94 5.40 -20.57
N TYR A 135 0.01 6.01 -21.26
CA TYR A 135 1.43 5.84 -21.00
C TYR A 135 1.96 7.11 -20.35
N ILE A 136 2.60 7.00 -19.19
CA ILE A 136 3.11 8.16 -18.45
C ILE A 136 4.15 8.86 -19.32
N GLU A 137 3.82 10.09 -19.76
CA GLU A 137 4.65 10.89 -20.66
C GLU A 137 4.97 10.19 -21.99
N GLY A 138 4.08 9.31 -22.46
CA GLY A 138 4.26 8.55 -23.71
C GLY A 138 5.23 7.37 -23.60
N ASP A 139 5.67 6.99 -22.40
CA ASP A 139 6.62 5.89 -22.20
C ASP A 139 5.89 4.55 -22.00
N GLU A 140 6.10 3.63 -22.94
CA GLU A 140 5.47 2.30 -22.95
C GLU A 140 5.84 1.43 -21.74
N ASN A 141 6.95 1.74 -21.05
CA ASN A 141 7.35 1.03 -19.84
C ASN A 141 6.50 1.39 -18.61
N TYR A 142 5.75 2.49 -18.69
CA TYR A 142 4.91 3.00 -17.60
C TYR A 142 3.43 3.05 -18.02
N PRO A 143 2.79 1.89 -18.31
CA PRO A 143 1.37 1.85 -18.62
C PRO A 143 0.52 2.07 -17.37
N SER A 144 -0.58 2.81 -17.53
CA SER A 144 -1.63 2.98 -16.53
C SER A 144 -2.99 2.75 -17.19
N THR A 145 -3.53 1.54 -17.03
CA THR A 145 -4.83 1.18 -17.62
C THR A 145 -5.99 1.52 -16.69
N LYS A 146 -7.09 1.98 -17.28
CA LYS A 146 -8.40 2.12 -16.64
C LYS A 146 -9.46 1.46 -17.52
N LEU A 147 -10.49 0.89 -16.92
CA LEU A 147 -11.69 0.50 -17.64
C LEU A 147 -12.65 1.69 -17.65
N LEU A 148 -12.97 2.18 -18.85
CA LEU A 148 -13.97 3.23 -19.05
C LEU A 148 -15.30 2.60 -19.37
N CYS A 149 -16.29 2.82 -18.51
CA CYS A 149 -17.63 2.30 -18.64
C CYS A 149 -18.63 3.43 -18.88
N ASP A 150 -19.46 3.31 -19.91
CA ASP A 150 -20.66 4.13 -20.04
C ASP A 150 -21.79 3.44 -19.27
N VAL A 151 -22.45 4.17 -18.39
CA VAL A 151 -23.48 3.65 -17.47
C VAL A 151 -24.71 4.54 -17.51
N VAL A 152 -25.90 3.94 -17.57
CA VAL A 152 -27.19 4.65 -17.57
C VAL A 152 -27.88 4.43 -16.23
N SER A 153 -28.40 5.50 -15.63
CA SER A 153 -29.31 5.40 -14.48
C SER A 153 -30.73 5.08 -14.95
N LYS A 154 -31.34 4.04 -14.38
CA LYS A 154 -32.73 3.65 -14.61
C LYS A 154 -33.74 4.61 -13.98
N VAL A 155 -33.28 5.49 -13.08
CA VAL A 155 -34.14 6.41 -12.34
C VAL A 155 -34.43 7.68 -13.14
N ASP A 156 -33.44 8.17 -13.86
CA ASP A 156 -33.48 9.49 -14.52
C ASP A 156 -32.85 9.50 -15.92
N ASP A 157 -32.52 8.33 -16.48
CA ASP A 157 -31.92 8.13 -17.81
C ASP A 157 -30.60 8.90 -18.03
N LYS A 158 -29.95 9.37 -16.95
CA LYS A 158 -28.66 10.05 -17.05
C LYS A 158 -27.57 9.06 -17.42
N VAL A 159 -26.69 9.50 -18.32
CA VAL A 159 -25.49 8.76 -18.71
C VAL A 159 -24.28 9.24 -17.91
N PHE A 160 -23.60 8.32 -17.26
CA PHE A 160 -22.37 8.53 -16.51
C PHE A 160 -21.20 7.86 -17.22
N LYS A 161 -20.03 8.43 -17.01
CA LYS A 161 -18.76 7.78 -17.34
C LYS A 161 -18.08 7.37 -16.05
N ILE A 162 -17.96 6.07 -15.86
CA ILE A 162 -17.28 5.47 -14.72
C ILE A 162 -15.91 5.01 -15.16
N LYS A 163 -14.92 5.19 -14.29
CA LYS A 163 -13.56 4.71 -14.43
C LYS A 163 -13.28 3.69 -13.33
N ILE A 164 -12.81 2.51 -13.72
CA ILE A 164 -12.36 1.47 -12.79
C ILE A 164 -10.85 1.33 -12.96
N GLY A 165 -10.09 1.75 -11.96
CA GLY A 165 -8.64 1.59 -11.85
C GLY A 165 -8.25 0.56 -10.79
N CYS A 166 -6.97 0.53 -10.43
CA CYS A 166 -6.45 -0.40 -9.44
C CYS A 166 -7.09 -0.21 -8.06
N HIS A 167 -7.34 1.05 -7.66
CA HIS A 167 -7.96 1.37 -6.37
C HIS A 167 -9.34 0.72 -6.24
N GLU A 168 -10.20 0.88 -7.25
CA GLU A 168 -11.57 0.34 -7.22
C GLU A 168 -11.57 -1.20 -7.18
N ILE A 169 -10.61 -1.85 -7.86
CA ILE A 169 -10.45 -3.31 -7.80
C ILE A 169 -10.04 -3.76 -6.40
N VAL A 170 -9.06 -3.09 -5.80
CA VAL A 170 -8.54 -3.45 -4.46
C VAL A 170 -9.61 -3.24 -3.39
N GLU A 171 -10.35 -2.12 -3.43
CA GLU A 171 -11.48 -1.86 -2.51
C GLU A 171 -12.63 -2.84 -2.70
N TYR A 172 -12.96 -3.19 -3.95
CA TYR A 172 -13.97 -4.22 -4.22
C TYR A 172 -13.60 -5.57 -3.57
N ILE A 173 -12.36 -6.03 -3.73
CA ILE A 173 -11.93 -7.33 -3.19
C ILE A 173 -12.01 -7.32 -1.66
N ALA A 174 -11.45 -6.29 -1.02
CA ALA A 174 -11.48 -6.16 0.43
C ALA A 174 -12.93 -6.12 0.97
N PHE A 175 -13.81 -5.34 0.33
CA PHE A 175 -15.21 -5.24 0.73
C PHE A 175 -16.01 -6.53 0.48
N ALA A 176 -15.75 -7.23 -0.62
CA ALA A 176 -16.39 -8.51 -0.92
C ALA A 176 -16.03 -9.58 0.13
N LEU A 177 -14.77 -9.60 0.57
CA LEU A 177 -14.26 -10.48 1.60
C LEU A 177 -14.76 -10.09 3.00
N GLU A 178 -14.81 -8.80 3.34
CA GLU A 178 -15.48 -8.31 4.57
C GLU A 178 -16.95 -8.73 4.59
N SER A 179 -17.67 -8.50 3.48
CA SER A 179 -19.07 -8.87 3.36
C SER A 179 -19.29 -10.38 3.53
N ARG A 180 -18.36 -11.20 3.03
CA ARG A 180 -18.36 -12.65 3.22
C ARG A 180 -18.15 -13.02 4.70
N PHE A 181 -17.18 -12.41 5.37
CA PHE A 181 -16.93 -12.60 6.79
C PHE A 181 -18.19 -12.33 7.64
N LEU A 182 -18.85 -11.20 7.41
CA LEU A 182 -20.06 -10.82 8.15
C LEU A 182 -21.22 -11.78 7.88
N ARG A 183 -21.46 -12.15 6.61
CA ARG A 183 -22.52 -13.10 6.25
C ARG A 183 -22.31 -14.48 6.88
N ASN A 184 -21.07 -14.95 6.96
CA ASN A 184 -20.74 -16.21 7.63
C ASN A 184 -21.08 -16.17 9.13
N LEU A 185 -21.03 -14.99 9.76
CA LEU A 185 -21.48 -14.75 11.13
C LEU A 185 -22.97 -14.46 11.25
N LYS A 186 -23.73 -14.57 10.15
CA LYS A 186 -25.17 -14.23 10.03
C LYS A 186 -25.47 -12.75 10.28
N GLU A 187 -24.48 -11.90 10.05
CA GLU A 187 -24.61 -10.45 10.10
C GLU A 187 -24.87 -9.88 8.70
N LEU A 188 -25.56 -8.75 8.64
CA LEU A 188 -25.74 -8.00 7.40
C LEU A 188 -24.56 -7.03 7.22
N PRO A 189 -23.87 -7.08 6.06
CA PRO A 189 -22.88 -6.06 5.72
C PRO A 189 -23.53 -4.67 5.73
N LEU A 190 -22.76 -3.67 6.17
CA LEU A 190 -23.22 -2.29 6.11
C LEU A 190 -23.38 -1.85 4.66
N SER A 191 -24.33 -0.93 4.41
CA SER A 191 -24.50 -0.35 3.10
C SER A 191 -23.24 0.43 2.71
N ALA A 192 -22.64 0.08 1.58
CA ALA A 192 -21.50 0.77 1.01
C ALA A 192 -21.92 1.59 -0.24
N PRO A 193 -21.25 2.72 -0.53
CA PRO A 193 -21.45 3.42 -1.78
C PRO A 193 -21.01 2.55 -2.96
N ILE A 194 -21.56 2.84 -4.15
CA ILE A 194 -21.22 2.10 -5.38
C ILE A 194 -19.75 2.24 -5.72
N ASP A 195 -19.23 3.47 -5.69
CA ASP A 195 -17.81 3.79 -5.86
C ASP A 195 -17.15 3.88 -4.47
N PRO A 196 -16.02 3.18 -4.22
CA PRO A 196 -15.34 2.22 -5.11
C PRO A 196 -15.84 0.76 -5.01
N TYR A 197 -16.67 0.43 -4.02
CA TYR A 197 -16.85 -0.93 -3.51
C TYR A 197 -17.69 -1.89 -4.34
N LEU A 198 -18.54 -1.40 -5.25
CA LEU A 198 -19.51 -2.23 -5.99
C LEU A 198 -19.35 -2.13 -7.52
N LEU A 199 -18.42 -1.32 -8.02
CA LEU A 199 -18.23 -1.10 -9.45
C LEU A 199 -17.92 -2.37 -10.23
N ILE A 200 -17.16 -3.30 -9.65
CA ILE A 200 -16.82 -4.56 -10.31
C ILE A 200 -18.06 -5.46 -10.49
N ASN A 201 -19.02 -5.41 -9.55
CA ASN A 201 -20.28 -6.14 -9.71
C ASN A 201 -21.08 -5.57 -10.89
N GLY A 202 -21.13 -4.23 -11.03
CA GLY A 202 -21.79 -3.60 -12.18
C GLY A 202 -21.11 -3.93 -13.50
N LEU A 203 -19.77 -3.89 -13.54
CA LEU A 203 -19.01 -4.34 -14.71
C LEU A 203 -19.32 -5.80 -15.07
N ALA A 204 -19.41 -6.68 -14.08
CA ALA A 204 -19.73 -8.08 -14.28
C ALA A 204 -21.15 -8.30 -14.86
N THR A 205 -22.13 -7.47 -14.53
CA THR A 205 -23.46 -7.56 -15.16
C THR A 205 -23.43 -7.30 -16.68
N LEU A 206 -22.44 -6.55 -17.16
CA LEU A 206 -22.23 -6.30 -18.59
C LEU A 206 -21.42 -7.43 -19.25
N ILE A 207 -20.29 -7.79 -18.65
CA ILE A 207 -19.30 -8.69 -19.31
C ILE A 207 -19.59 -10.17 -19.06
N SER A 208 -20.07 -10.49 -17.87
CA SER A 208 -20.17 -11.86 -17.37
C SER A 208 -21.46 -12.06 -16.57
N PRO A 209 -22.64 -11.90 -17.20
CA PRO A 209 -23.93 -11.80 -16.51
C PRO A 209 -24.36 -13.10 -15.84
N THR A 210 -23.77 -14.25 -16.22
CA THR A 210 -24.13 -15.54 -15.62
C THR A 210 -23.17 -15.96 -14.52
N LEU A 211 -22.02 -15.32 -14.35
CA LEU A 211 -21.07 -15.66 -13.30
C LEU A 211 -21.61 -15.35 -11.90
N GLU A 212 -21.21 -16.20 -10.96
CA GLU A 212 -21.51 -15.99 -9.55
C GLU A 212 -20.52 -15.00 -8.93
N ARG A 213 -20.92 -14.35 -7.83
CA ARG A 213 -20.08 -13.40 -7.08
C ARG A 213 -18.72 -13.99 -6.69
N GLU A 214 -18.73 -15.29 -6.40
CA GLU A 214 -17.56 -16.06 -5.97
C GLU A 214 -16.52 -16.18 -7.10
N THR A 215 -16.96 -16.40 -8.34
CA THR A 215 -16.10 -16.39 -9.53
C THR A 215 -15.62 -14.98 -9.88
N ILE A 216 -16.50 -13.97 -9.76
CA ILE A 216 -16.15 -12.55 -10.00
C ILE A 216 -15.04 -12.11 -9.04
N LEU A 217 -15.14 -12.48 -7.76
CA LEU A 217 -14.10 -12.22 -6.75
C LEU A 217 -12.77 -12.89 -7.11
N ARG A 218 -12.78 -14.14 -7.60
CA ARG A 218 -11.56 -14.82 -8.08
C ARG A 218 -10.93 -14.11 -9.26
N CYS A 219 -11.74 -13.64 -10.23
CA CYS A 219 -11.25 -12.83 -11.34
C CYS A 219 -10.60 -11.53 -10.86
N ALA A 220 -11.21 -10.85 -9.89
CA ALA A 220 -10.65 -9.63 -9.30
C ALA A 220 -9.32 -9.91 -8.57
N ILE A 221 -9.26 -10.91 -7.70
CA ILE A 221 -8.02 -11.31 -7.01
C ILE A 221 -6.93 -11.71 -8.01
N PHE A 222 -7.30 -12.47 -9.05
CA PHE A 222 -6.34 -12.89 -10.06
C PHE A 222 -5.81 -11.70 -10.87
N SER A 223 -6.63 -10.67 -11.11
CA SER A 223 -6.15 -9.45 -11.78
C SER A 223 -5.03 -8.74 -11.00
N LEU A 224 -4.98 -8.85 -9.67
CA LEU A 224 -3.89 -8.30 -8.84
C LEU A 224 -2.53 -8.98 -9.07
N GLN A 225 -2.51 -10.10 -9.80
CA GLN A 225 -1.28 -10.85 -10.13
C GLN A 225 -0.59 -10.33 -11.39
N LEU A 226 -0.91 -9.09 -11.76
CA LEU A 226 -0.24 -8.31 -12.78
C LEU A 226 0.05 -6.91 -12.22
N PRO A 227 1.10 -6.23 -12.70
CA PRO A 227 1.43 -4.87 -12.26
C PRO A 227 0.29 -3.87 -12.47
N ASP A 228 -0.50 -4.06 -13.54
CA ASP A 228 -1.61 -3.21 -13.98
C ASP A 228 -2.94 -4.01 -14.02
N PRO A 229 -3.60 -4.26 -12.87
CA PRO A 229 -4.79 -5.10 -12.77
C PRO A 229 -5.96 -4.77 -13.71
N PRO A 230 -6.33 -3.48 -13.93
CA PRO A 230 -7.40 -3.10 -14.86
C PRO A 230 -7.20 -3.62 -16.29
N SER A 231 -5.94 -3.75 -16.72
CA SER A 231 -5.60 -4.27 -18.06
C SER A 231 -6.09 -5.71 -18.29
N TYR A 232 -6.34 -6.47 -17.24
CA TYR A 232 -6.62 -7.90 -17.32
C TYR A 232 -8.02 -8.29 -16.85
N LEU A 233 -8.59 -7.57 -15.86
CA LEU A 233 -9.86 -7.93 -15.22
C LEU A 233 -11.00 -8.22 -16.21
N ALA A 234 -11.25 -7.32 -17.16
CA ALA A 234 -12.32 -7.49 -18.16
C ALA A 234 -12.14 -8.78 -18.98
N GLY A 235 -10.89 -9.13 -19.31
CA GLY A 235 -10.57 -10.36 -20.03
C GLY A 235 -10.75 -11.62 -19.18
N LEU A 236 -10.49 -11.55 -17.87
CA LEU A 236 -10.75 -12.66 -16.93
C LEU A 236 -12.24 -12.93 -16.74
N LEU A 237 -13.05 -11.87 -16.63
CA LEU A 237 -14.51 -11.97 -16.53
C LEU A 237 -15.10 -12.63 -17.79
N ASP A 238 -14.75 -12.11 -18.97
CA ASP A 238 -15.20 -12.66 -20.26
C ASP A 238 -14.70 -14.10 -20.48
N TRP A 239 -13.43 -14.40 -20.14
CA TRP A 239 -12.91 -15.77 -20.24
C TRP A 239 -13.66 -16.75 -19.32
N SER A 240 -13.99 -16.34 -18.11
CA SER A 240 -14.71 -17.19 -17.16
C SER A 240 -16.17 -17.38 -17.59
N GLU A 241 -16.82 -16.34 -18.11
CA GLU A 241 -18.17 -16.41 -18.69
C GLU A 241 -18.23 -17.42 -19.85
N ARG A 242 -17.25 -17.39 -20.76
CA ARG A 242 -17.16 -18.36 -21.86
C ARG A 242 -17.02 -19.80 -21.36
N ASN A 243 -16.17 -20.04 -20.36
CA ASN A 243 -16.03 -21.39 -19.78
C ASN A 243 -17.36 -21.88 -19.18
N LYS A 244 -18.10 -21.00 -18.48
CA LYS A 244 -19.43 -21.33 -17.96
C LYS A 244 -20.43 -21.64 -19.09
N CYS A 245 -20.44 -20.85 -20.15
CA CYS A 245 -21.26 -21.11 -21.35
C CYS A 245 -20.91 -22.44 -22.05
N GLU A 246 -19.64 -22.84 -21.99
CA GLU A 246 -19.14 -24.16 -22.43
C GLU A 246 -19.41 -25.30 -21.43
N GLN A 247 -20.23 -25.06 -20.40
CA GLN A 247 -20.58 -26.03 -19.34
C GLN A 247 -19.39 -26.52 -18.51
N LYS A 248 -18.29 -25.76 -18.47
CA LYS A 248 -17.20 -25.98 -17.52
C LYS A 248 -17.50 -25.24 -16.23
N ASP A 249 -16.91 -25.71 -15.14
CA ASP A 249 -16.94 -25.00 -13.88
C ASP A 249 -15.94 -23.83 -13.93
N PRO A 250 -16.41 -22.56 -13.96
CA PRO A 250 -15.52 -21.43 -14.09
C PRO A 250 -14.60 -21.25 -12.86
N ASP A 251 -14.98 -21.71 -11.68
CA ASP A 251 -14.15 -21.61 -10.47
C ASP A 251 -12.96 -22.59 -10.53
N ILE A 252 -13.18 -23.79 -11.07
CA ILE A 252 -12.09 -24.76 -11.31
C ILE A 252 -11.13 -24.22 -12.37
N GLU A 253 -11.67 -23.71 -13.47
CA GLU A 253 -10.88 -23.22 -14.60
C GLU A 253 -10.05 -21.98 -14.23
N ILE A 254 -10.64 -20.99 -13.53
CA ILE A 254 -9.90 -19.80 -13.09
C ILE A 254 -8.82 -20.16 -12.06
N THR A 255 -9.07 -21.13 -11.17
CA THR A 255 -8.08 -21.61 -10.19
C THR A 255 -6.89 -22.27 -10.88
N LYS A 256 -7.15 -23.11 -11.89
CA LYS A 256 -6.08 -23.72 -12.69
C LYS A 256 -5.27 -22.66 -13.42
N LYS A 257 -5.95 -21.73 -14.11
CA LYS A 257 -5.30 -20.64 -14.84
C LYS A 257 -4.44 -19.76 -13.93
N ALA A 258 -4.93 -19.44 -12.73
CA ALA A 258 -4.18 -18.68 -11.74
C ALA A 258 -2.94 -19.46 -11.25
N SER A 259 -3.11 -20.74 -10.91
CA SER A 259 -2.00 -21.62 -10.47
C SER A 259 -0.89 -21.70 -11.51
N ASP A 260 -1.24 -21.88 -12.79
CA ASP A 260 -0.28 -21.93 -13.90
C ASP A 260 0.43 -20.57 -14.09
N HIS A 261 -0.31 -19.46 -13.95
CA HIS A 261 0.26 -18.12 -14.00
C HIS A 261 1.29 -17.89 -12.87
N PHE A 262 0.97 -18.27 -11.64
CA PHE A 262 1.90 -18.12 -10.51
C PHE A 262 3.19 -18.91 -10.70
N LYS A 263 3.08 -20.17 -11.12
CA LYS A 263 4.24 -21.03 -11.38
C LYS A 263 5.12 -20.45 -12.49
N THR A 264 4.51 -19.99 -13.58
CA THR A 264 5.23 -19.41 -14.72
C THR A 264 5.95 -18.11 -14.34
N ASN A 265 5.34 -17.29 -13.50
CA ASN A 265 5.86 -15.95 -13.15
C ASN A 265 6.65 -15.91 -11.83
N THR A 266 6.99 -17.06 -11.23
CA THR A 266 7.77 -17.11 -9.98
C THR A 266 9.15 -16.45 -10.12
N HIS A 267 9.76 -16.52 -11.31
CA HIS A 267 11.04 -15.87 -11.58
C HIS A 267 10.94 -14.34 -11.48
N VAL A 268 9.87 -13.72 -11.99
CA VAL A 268 9.63 -12.27 -11.90
C VAL A 268 9.60 -11.80 -10.44
N MET A 269 8.93 -12.56 -9.57
CA MET A 269 8.90 -12.28 -8.14
C MET A 269 10.30 -12.36 -7.51
N ASN A 270 11.11 -13.35 -7.90
CA ASN A 270 12.48 -13.48 -7.42
C ASN A 270 13.34 -12.29 -7.88
N ASP A 271 13.26 -11.93 -9.16
CA ASP A 271 14.04 -10.84 -9.75
C ASP A 271 13.70 -9.49 -9.08
N GLN A 272 12.42 -9.21 -8.80
CA GLN A 272 12.00 -8.00 -8.07
C GLN A 272 12.56 -7.97 -6.63
N VAL A 273 12.50 -9.09 -5.92
CA VAL A 273 13.00 -9.18 -4.55
C VAL A 273 14.52 -9.03 -4.50
N ASP A 274 15.23 -9.62 -5.45
CA ASP A 274 16.68 -9.53 -5.54
C ASP A 274 17.12 -8.13 -5.96
N MET A 275 16.39 -7.46 -6.86
CA MET A 275 16.57 -6.05 -7.18
C MET A 275 16.45 -5.16 -5.93
N ILE A 276 15.39 -5.31 -5.12
CA ILE A 276 15.22 -4.54 -3.86
C ILE A 276 16.41 -4.76 -2.93
N LYS A 277 16.87 -6.01 -2.78
CA LYS A 277 18.02 -6.33 -1.92
C LYS A 277 19.30 -5.67 -2.40
N ASN A 278 19.53 -5.65 -3.70
CA ASN A 278 20.73 -5.09 -4.32
C ASN A 278 20.79 -3.56 -4.21
N MET A 279 19.64 -2.88 -4.13
CA MET A 279 19.56 -1.42 -3.87
C MET A 279 19.95 -1.04 -2.44
N LEU A 280 20.14 -2.02 -1.55
CA LEU A 280 20.39 -1.83 -0.12
C LEU A 280 21.74 -2.47 0.30
N PRO A 281 22.88 -1.90 -0.12
CA PRO A 281 24.18 -2.52 0.10
C PRO A 281 24.64 -2.46 1.57
N LEU A 282 24.18 -1.47 2.34
CA LEU A 282 24.55 -1.30 3.74
C LEU A 282 23.65 -2.12 4.67
N ASP A 283 24.22 -2.67 5.74
CA ASP A 283 23.47 -3.37 6.79
C ASP A 283 23.04 -2.42 7.91
N SER A 284 21.97 -1.67 7.66
CA SER A 284 21.31 -0.81 8.66
C SER A 284 19.95 -1.40 9.09
N PRO A 285 19.39 -1.00 10.24
CA PRO A 285 18.02 -1.39 10.62
C PRO A 285 16.99 -1.11 9.51
N PHE A 286 17.12 0.02 8.80
CA PHE A 286 16.33 0.36 7.61
C PHE A 286 16.46 -0.72 6.53
N ALA A 287 17.69 -1.07 6.14
CA ALA A 287 17.94 -2.06 5.11
C ALA A 287 17.42 -3.45 5.50
N ARG A 288 17.63 -3.86 6.76
CA ARG A 288 17.11 -5.13 7.29
C ARG A 288 15.59 -5.18 7.22
N ALA A 289 14.90 -4.10 7.61
CA ALA A 289 13.45 -4.02 7.55
C ALA A 289 12.89 -4.10 6.13
N VAL A 290 13.47 -3.36 5.17
CA VAL A 290 13.04 -3.41 3.76
C VAL A 290 13.27 -4.79 3.15
N LYS A 291 14.45 -5.40 3.41
CA LYS A 291 14.75 -6.78 2.96
C LYS A 291 13.82 -7.81 3.60
N HIS A 292 13.48 -7.62 4.87
CA HIS A 292 12.51 -8.47 5.57
C HIS A 292 11.12 -8.40 4.92
N THR A 293 10.62 -7.19 4.62
CA THR A 293 9.34 -7.02 3.91
C THR A 293 9.37 -7.67 2.53
N ALA A 294 10.43 -7.48 1.74
CA ALA A 294 10.57 -8.11 0.42
C ALA A 294 10.59 -9.66 0.52
N ASN A 295 11.26 -10.22 1.53
CA ASN A 295 11.25 -11.66 1.77
C ASN A 295 9.87 -12.19 2.19
N LEU A 296 9.12 -11.42 2.99
CA LEU A 296 7.74 -11.75 3.37
C LEU A 296 6.83 -11.75 2.13
N MET A 297 6.98 -10.76 1.25
CA MET A 297 6.27 -10.70 -0.04
C MET A 297 6.50 -11.95 -0.88
N LYS A 298 7.78 -12.35 -1.03
CA LYS A 298 8.15 -13.60 -1.71
C LYS A 298 7.50 -14.82 -1.08
N LYS A 299 7.56 -14.94 0.26
CA LYS A 299 6.96 -16.06 1.00
C LYS A 299 5.45 -16.15 0.75
N ASN A 300 4.75 -15.02 0.82
CA ASN A 300 3.30 -14.97 0.57
C ASN A 300 2.96 -15.27 -0.89
N TYR A 301 3.77 -14.82 -1.84
CA TYR A 301 3.59 -15.18 -3.25
C TYR A 301 3.78 -16.69 -3.49
N LEU A 302 4.79 -17.31 -2.86
CA LEU A 302 4.97 -18.76 -2.94
C LEU A 302 3.77 -19.52 -2.37
N TYR A 303 3.14 -19.00 -1.31
CA TYR A 303 1.91 -19.57 -0.79
C TYR A 303 0.73 -19.53 -1.79
N ARG A 304 0.67 -18.49 -2.65
CA ARG A 304 -0.35 -18.40 -3.71
C ARG A 304 -0.18 -19.45 -4.82
N ILE A 305 1.03 -19.99 -5.00
CA ILE A 305 1.25 -21.06 -5.98
C ILE A 305 0.41 -22.30 -5.64
N ASP A 306 0.30 -22.60 -4.35
CA ASP A 306 -0.45 -23.76 -3.85
C ASP A 306 -1.92 -23.42 -3.60
N ASN A 307 -2.22 -22.19 -3.17
CA ASN A 307 -3.57 -21.71 -2.95
C ASN A 307 -3.76 -20.29 -3.54
N PRO A 308 -4.14 -20.18 -4.83
CA PRO A 308 -4.32 -18.91 -5.55
C PRO A 308 -5.15 -17.85 -4.85
N PHE A 309 -6.20 -18.28 -4.16
CA PHE A 309 -7.26 -17.43 -3.60
C PHE A 309 -7.40 -17.63 -2.09
N PHE A 310 -6.28 -17.89 -1.41
CA PHE A 310 -6.26 -18.26 0.00
C PHE A 310 -6.92 -17.24 0.94
N GLU A 311 -7.03 -15.98 0.54
CA GLU A 311 -7.77 -14.95 1.28
C GLU A 311 -9.25 -15.32 1.49
N ILE A 312 -9.86 -16.07 0.57
CA ILE A 312 -11.22 -16.59 0.71
C ILE A 312 -11.28 -17.61 1.85
N ASP A 313 -10.31 -18.51 1.91
CA ASP A 313 -10.21 -19.53 2.96
C ASP A 313 -9.93 -18.90 4.32
N LEU A 314 -9.03 -17.92 4.37
CA LEU A 314 -8.73 -17.16 5.59
C LEU A 314 -9.99 -16.53 6.18
N VAL A 315 -10.80 -15.84 5.36
CA VAL A 315 -12.05 -15.23 5.81
C VAL A 315 -13.03 -16.27 6.36
N ASN A 316 -13.14 -17.43 5.71
CA ASN A 316 -13.97 -18.52 6.22
C ASN A 316 -13.47 -19.04 7.58
N GLU A 317 -12.15 -19.16 7.75
CA GLU A 317 -11.53 -19.53 9.02
C GLU A 317 -11.74 -18.47 10.10
N PHE A 318 -11.66 -17.18 9.78
CA PHE A 318 -11.90 -16.08 10.72
C PHE A 318 -13.32 -16.14 11.28
N SER A 319 -14.32 -16.35 10.43
CA SER A 319 -15.71 -16.48 10.89
C SER A 319 -15.93 -17.74 11.75
N ARG A 320 -15.15 -18.81 11.55
CA ARG A 320 -15.30 -20.08 12.26
C ARG A 320 -14.54 -20.14 13.59
N LEU A 321 -13.33 -19.60 13.62
CA LEU A 321 -12.37 -19.72 14.72
C LEU A 321 -12.11 -18.39 15.45
N GLY A 322 -12.66 -17.28 14.96
CA GLY A 322 -12.55 -15.96 15.57
C GLY A 322 -11.12 -15.44 15.63
N GLY A 323 -10.81 -14.70 16.71
CA GLY A 323 -9.53 -14.00 16.88
C GLY A 323 -8.29 -14.89 16.82
N ALA A 324 -8.40 -16.18 17.17
CA ALA A 324 -7.27 -17.11 17.09
C ALA A 324 -6.80 -17.32 15.63
N ALA A 325 -7.73 -17.45 14.68
CA ALA A 325 -7.38 -17.58 13.26
C ALA A 325 -6.86 -16.26 12.67
N ILE A 326 -7.42 -15.12 13.09
CA ILE A 326 -6.92 -13.79 12.69
C ILE A 326 -5.47 -13.62 13.14
N ASN A 327 -5.17 -13.92 14.42
CA ASN A 327 -3.82 -13.85 14.95
C ASN A 327 -2.86 -14.80 14.23
N ALA A 328 -3.28 -16.04 13.95
CA ALA A 328 -2.47 -16.99 13.19
C ALA A 328 -2.19 -16.52 11.76
N ALA A 329 -3.16 -15.89 11.10
CA ALA A 329 -2.98 -15.35 9.76
C ALA A 329 -2.03 -14.14 9.74
N MET A 330 -2.18 -13.20 10.68
CA MET A 330 -1.25 -12.08 10.84
C MET A 330 0.16 -12.55 11.16
N ASP A 331 0.31 -13.61 11.96
CA ASP A 331 1.61 -14.20 12.27
C ASP A 331 2.25 -14.88 11.04
N LYS A 332 1.45 -15.57 10.24
CA LYS A 332 1.94 -16.30 9.06
C LYS A 332 2.28 -15.40 7.89
N HIS A 333 1.39 -14.46 7.58
CA HIS A 333 1.42 -13.60 6.40
C HIS A 333 1.92 -12.19 6.68
N GLY A 334 2.20 -11.90 7.96
CA GLY A 334 2.67 -10.63 8.44
C GLY A 334 1.55 -9.64 8.68
N VAL A 335 1.97 -8.55 9.30
CA VAL A 335 1.16 -7.38 9.56
C VAL A 335 2.10 -6.19 9.66
N GLY A 336 1.59 -5.04 9.24
CA GLY A 336 2.24 -3.77 9.47
C GLY A 336 2.15 -3.34 10.94
N PHE A 337 2.11 -2.04 11.15
CA PHE A 337 1.85 -1.46 12.46
C PHE A 337 0.49 -0.77 12.45
N LEU A 338 -0.06 -0.59 13.64
CA LEU A 338 -1.36 0.03 13.86
C LEU A 338 -1.19 1.36 14.56
N ILE A 339 -1.92 2.37 14.11
CA ILE A 339 -2.12 3.60 14.86
C ILE A 339 -3.57 3.66 15.32
N GLN A 340 -3.80 3.67 16.63
CA GLN A 340 -5.10 4.00 17.21
C GLN A 340 -5.17 5.50 17.41
N GLU A 341 -6.03 6.15 16.64
CA GLU A 341 -6.36 7.56 16.82
C GLU A 341 -7.18 7.72 18.11
N ARG A 342 -6.84 8.72 18.93
CA ARG A 342 -7.61 9.09 20.13
C ARG A 342 -8.12 10.52 20.02
N GLU A 343 -9.17 10.81 20.77
CA GLU A 343 -9.72 12.17 20.83
C GLU A 343 -8.71 13.19 21.36
N GLY A 344 -8.77 14.39 20.83
CA GLY A 344 -7.94 15.53 21.24
C GLY A 344 -7.20 16.20 20.07
N PRO A 345 -6.56 17.34 20.35
CA PRO A 345 -5.86 18.10 19.32
C PRO A 345 -4.63 17.34 18.82
N ASP A 346 -4.37 17.41 17.51
CA ASP A 346 -3.22 16.71 16.88
C ASP A 346 -1.88 17.04 17.55
N ASP A 347 -1.73 18.25 18.10
CA ASP A 347 -0.47 18.71 18.70
C ASP A 347 -0.21 18.13 20.10
N LYS A 348 -1.22 17.50 20.72
CA LYS A 348 -1.06 16.79 21.99
C LYS A 348 -0.02 15.68 21.83
N PHE A 349 0.99 15.70 22.70
CA PHE A 349 2.05 14.69 22.74
C PHE A 349 1.46 13.30 22.99
N MET A 350 1.90 12.31 22.20
CA MET A 350 1.37 10.94 22.23
C MET A 350 -0.17 10.90 22.24
N ARG A 351 -0.82 11.78 21.46
CA ARG A 351 -2.28 11.73 21.33
C ARG A 351 -2.71 10.36 20.86
N ASP A 352 -2.09 9.83 19.82
CA ASP A 352 -2.39 8.51 19.27
C ASP A 352 -1.49 7.44 19.89
N LEU A 353 -1.90 6.18 19.78
CA LEU A 353 -1.11 5.03 20.21
C LEU A 353 -0.63 4.25 18.99
N MET A 354 0.62 3.82 19.01
CA MET A 354 1.24 3.04 17.93
C MET A 354 1.58 1.64 18.44
N PHE A 355 1.07 0.62 17.76
CA PHE A 355 1.23 -0.79 18.12
C PHE A 355 1.89 -1.56 16.99
N ASP A 356 2.77 -2.49 17.34
CA ASP A 356 3.19 -3.55 16.43
C ASP A 356 2.27 -4.75 16.65
N ILE A 357 1.50 -5.14 15.62
CA ILE A 357 0.47 -6.20 15.75
C ILE A 357 1.10 -7.62 15.70
N SER A 358 2.37 -7.75 16.06
CA SER A 358 3.08 -9.04 16.12
C SER A 358 2.97 -9.65 17.51
N LEU A 359 3.02 -10.98 17.61
CA LEU A 359 3.09 -11.65 18.90
C LEU A 359 4.35 -11.17 19.66
N PRO A 360 4.28 -10.87 20.98
CA PRO A 360 5.40 -10.26 21.71
C PRO A 360 6.73 -11.02 21.60
N HIS A 361 6.69 -12.36 21.57
CA HIS A 361 7.87 -13.21 21.45
C HIS A 361 8.49 -13.27 20.04
N LYS A 362 7.81 -12.70 19.03
CA LYS A 362 8.28 -12.57 17.65
C LYS A 362 8.62 -11.14 17.26
N LEU A 363 8.45 -10.20 18.20
CA LEU A 363 8.79 -8.81 17.98
C LEU A 363 10.32 -8.69 17.91
N ASP A 364 10.83 -8.51 16.70
CA ASP A 364 12.21 -8.12 16.48
C ASP A 364 12.27 -6.58 16.56
N ALA A 365 12.80 -6.08 17.67
CA ALA A 365 12.88 -4.65 17.95
C ALA A 365 13.66 -3.88 16.87
N ASP A 366 14.69 -4.50 16.30
CA ASP A 366 15.52 -3.92 15.23
C ASP A 366 14.71 -3.80 13.93
N ILE A 367 13.94 -4.83 13.57
CA ILE A 367 13.07 -4.80 12.39
C ILE A 367 11.93 -3.79 12.60
N THR A 368 11.32 -3.74 13.77
CA THR A 368 10.29 -2.75 14.11
C THR A 368 10.83 -1.33 13.99
N TYR A 369 11.98 -1.05 14.60
CA TYR A 369 12.67 0.23 14.50
C TYR A 369 12.94 0.58 13.02
N GLY A 370 13.55 -0.37 12.29
CA GLY A 370 13.87 -0.23 10.88
C GLY A 370 12.66 0.05 9.98
N ARG A 371 11.50 -0.56 10.25
CA ARG A 371 10.26 -0.30 9.51
C ARG A 371 9.81 1.15 9.67
N ARG A 372 9.86 1.69 10.89
CA ARG A 372 9.51 3.10 11.17
C ARG A 372 10.47 4.06 10.48
N VAL A 373 11.76 3.75 10.49
CA VAL A 373 12.77 4.49 9.72
C VAL A 373 12.46 4.44 8.23
N ALA A 374 12.11 3.27 7.69
CA ALA A 374 11.82 3.13 6.27
C ALA A 374 10.60 3.92 5.81
N GLN A 375 9.55 3.92 6.61
CA GLN A 375 8.35 4.71 6.34
C GLN A 375 8.64 6.21 6.37
N ALA A 376 9.39 6.68 7.37
CA ALA A 376 9.82 8.08 7.41
C ALA A 376 10.68 8.45 6.18
N ALA A 377 11.55 7.54 5.72
CA ALA A 377 12.39 7.77 4.55
C ALA A 377 11.55 7.87 3.27
N PHE A 378 10.61 6.94 3.07
CA PHE A 378 9.70 6.98 1.93
C PHE A 378 8.78 8.21 1.98
N SER A 379 8.23 8.57 3.14
CA SER A 379 7.49 9.84 3.32
C SER A 379 8.33 11.03 2.90
N TYR A 380 9.58 11.10 3.39
CA TYR A 380 10.47 12.23 3.14
C TYR A 380 10.76 12.41 1.64
N VAL A 381 11.11 11.32 0.96
CA VAL A 381 11.38 11.34 -0.48
C VAL A 381 10.15 11.75 -1.29
N LEU A 382 8.96 11.27 -0.92
CA LEU A 382 7.74 11.62 -1.64
C LEU A 382 7.36 13.10 -1.53
N GLU A 383 7.74 13.78 -0.45
CA GLU A 383 7.48 15.22 -0.32
C GLU A 383 8.33 16.06 -1.29
N PHE A 384 9.45 15.54 -1.80
CA PHE A 384 10.29 16.29 -2.74
C PHE A 384 9.58 16.62 -4.05
N PHE A 385 8.62 15.76 -4.43
CA PHE A 385 7.85 15.85 -5.68
C PHE A 385 6.54 16.63 -5.53
N LYS A 386 6.19 17.08 -4.31
CA LYS A 386 4.94 17.82 -4.04
C LYS A 386 5.12 19.33 -4.04
N VAL A 387 6.37 19.81 -4.10
CA VAL A 387 6.69 21.23 -4.02
C VAL A 387 6.26 21.96 -5.28
N GLU A 388 6.66 21.45 -6.45
CA GLU A 388 6.35 21.99 -7.77
C GLU A 388 6.15 20.83 -8.75
N ASN A 389 5.15 20.91 -9.64
CA ASN A 389 4.75 19.79 -10.51
C ASN A 389 5.87 19.28 -11.46
N ASP A 390 6.89 20.10 -11.71
CA ASP A 390 7.95 19.84 -12.67
C ASP A 390 9.37 20.01 -12.10
N LYS A 391 9.52 20.04 -10.77
CA LYS A 391 10.84 20.12 -10.11
C LYS A 391 10.88 19.26 -8.86
N ILE A 392 12.08 18.79 -8.52
CA ILE A 392 12.32 18.09 -7.25
C ILE A 392 13.04 19.08 -6.33
N LYS A 393 12.49 19.32 -5.14
CA LYS A 393 13.05 20.30 -4.19
C LYS A 393 12.89 19.85 -2.75
N GLN A 394 13.71 20.41 -1.87
CA GLN A 394 13.48 20.29 -0.43
C GLN A 394 12.08 20.82 -0.08
N PRO A 395 11.27 20.06 0.68
CA PRO A 395 9.95 20.51 1.11
C PRO A 395 10.10 21.73 2.00
N VAL A 396 9.27 22.74 1.75
CA VAL A 396 9.18 23.94 2.61
C VAL A 396 8.57 23.57 3.96
N ARG A 397 7.60 22.65 3.95
CA ARG A 397 6.90 22.18 5.13
C ARG A 397 6.48 20.74 4.96
N MET A 398 6.75 19.90 5.95
CA MET A 398 6.13 18.59 6.09
C MET A 398 5.90 18.25 7.56
N ARG A 399 4.89 17.43 7.85
CA ARG A 399 4.65 16.89 9.19
C ARG A 399 5.27 15.49 9.28
N CYS A 400 5.89 15.17 10.42
CA CYS A 400 6.36 13.81 10.69
C CYS A 400 5.17 12.81 10.58
N PRO A 401 5.32 11.66 9.88
CA PRO A 401 4.24 10.67 9.77
C PRO A 401 3.83 10.07 11.13
N PHE A 402 4.73 10.12 12.12
CA PHE A 402 4.49 9.64 13.49
C PHE A 402 4.10 10.77 14.46
N PHE A 403 3.84 11.99 13.98
CA PHE A 403 3.72 13.19 14.82
C PHE A 403 2.76 13.05 16.01
N THR A 404 1.66 12.34 15.82
CA THR A 404 0.60 12.18 16.83
C THR A 404 0.84 10.99 17.75
N SER A 405 1.67 10.02 17.36
CA SER A 405 1.90 8.77 18.10
C SER A 405 3.33 8.60 18.61
N CYS A 406 4.25 9.48 18.23
CA CYS A 406 5.66 9.40 18.61
C CYS A 406 5.86 9.73 20.08
N ASP A 407 6.61 8.87 20.76
CA ASP A 407 7.02 8.93 22.16
C ASP A 407 8.42 9.55 22.36
N SER A 408 9.11 9.93 21.29
CA SER A 408 10.45 10.51 21.35
C SER A 408 10.46 11.83 22.14
N GLU A 409 11.45 11.99 23.01
CA GLU A 409 11.70 13.24 23.74
C GLU A 409 11.85 14.43 22.80
N TYR A 410 12.46 14.23 21.62
CA TYR A 410 12.59 15.29 20.63
C TYR A 410 11.23 15.83 20.17
N ARG A 411 10.22 14.96 19.99
CA ARG A 411 8.86 15.37 19.63
C ARG A 411 8.18 16.12 20.78
N ARG A 412 8.40 15.70 22.03
CA ARG A 412 7.86 16.38 23.21
C ARG A 412 8.41 17.81 23.30
N ASP A 413 9.71 17.96 23.11
CA ASP A 413 10.41 19.22 23.36
C ASP A 413 10.39 20.14 22.12
N ASN A 414 10.21 19.59 20.91
CA ASN A 414 10.22 20.34 19.64
C ASN A 414 8.97 20.07 18.76
N PRO A 415 7.74 20.28 19.27
CA PRO A 415 6.50 20.06 18.51
C PRO A 415 6.45 20.84 17.19
N SER A 416 6.89 22.10 17.21
CA SER A 416 6.87 22.96 16.01
C SER A 416 7.73 22.36 14.91
N ILE A 417 8.97 21.97 15.23
CA ILE A 417 9.91 21.37 14.28
C ILE A 417 9.35 20.06 13.73
N CYS A 418 8.83 19.16 14.55
CA CYS A 418 8.25 17.90 14.07
C CYS A 418 7.00 18.10 13.18
N SER A 419 6.31 19.24 13.30
CA SER A 419 5.13 19.56 12.50
C SER A 419 5.41 20.30 11.19
N THR A 420 6.63 20.82 11.01
CA THR A 420 6.99 21.65 9.85
C THR A 420 8.29 21.23 9.17
N ALA A 421 9.31 20.84 9.92
CA ALA A 421 10.64 20.52 9.43
C ALA A 421 11.26 19.32 10.19
N PRO A 422 10.61 18.14 10.20
CA PRO A 422 11.06 16.97 10.97
C PRO A 422 12.45 16.48 10.58
N TRP A 423 12.93 16.80 9.36
CA TRP A 423 14.29 16.49 8.92
C TRP A 423 15.38 17.16 9.76
N GLU A 424 15.07 18.22 10.52
CA GLU A 424 16.03 18.86 11.45
C GLU A 424 16.48 17.94 12.58
N SER A 425 15.70 16.90 12.90
CA SER A 425 16.07 15.87 13.90
C SER A 425 17.34 15.09 13.55
N ARG A 426 17.81 15.13 12.29
CA ARG A 426 19.08 14.52 11.86
C ARG A 426 20.32 15.14 12.52
N LYS A 427 20.19 16.35 13.08
CA LYS A 427 21.30 17.10 13.73
C LYS A 427 21.54 16.68 15.17
N LEU A 428 20.71 15.78 15.71
CA LEU A 428 20.86 15.25 17.06
C LEU A 428 22.09 14.35 17.17
N GLU A 429 22.62 14.21 18.39
CA GLU A 429 23.63 13.20 18.70
C GLU A 429 23.12 11.80 18.33
N GLN A 430 24.01 10.92 17.86
CA GLN A 430 23.64 9.59 17.37
C GLN A 430 22.80 8.77 18.37
N SER A 431 23.06 8.91 19.67
CA SER A 431 22.32 8.21 20.73
C SER A 431 20.90 8.76 20.98
N LYS A 432 20.56 9.92 20.40
CA LYS A 432 19.28 10.63 20.57
C LYS A 432 18.50 10.76 19.27
N ILE A 433 19.02 10.23 18.17
CA ILE A 433 18.37 10.37 16.87
C ILE A 433 17.05 9.59 16.85
N CYS A 434 15.98 10.25 16.41
CA CYS A 434 14.67 9.60 16.29
C CYS A 434 14.52 8.91 14.93
N TYR A 435 13.43 8.15 14.74
CA TYR A 435 13.15 7.44 13.48
C TYR A 435 13.27 8.33 12.24
N PHE A 436 12.80 9.59 12.33
CA PHE A 436 12.84 10.52 11.20
C PHE A 436 14.25 11.05 10.93
N GLY A 437 15.02 11.36 11.97
CA GLY A 437 16.41 11.78 11.83
C GLY A 437 17.25 10.68 11.18
N GLU A 438 17.07 9.45 11.65
CA GLU A 438 17.72 8.26 11.10
C GLU A 438 17.31 8.02 9.64
N ALA A 439 16.04 8.25 9.29
CA ALA A 439 15.55 8.14 7.93
C ALA A 439 16.25 9.13 6.98
N VAL A 440 16.47 10.36 7.42
CA VAL A 440 17.22 11.36 6.65
C VAL A 440 18.68 10.93 6.49
N ILE A 441 19.31 10.41 7.55
CA ILE A 441 20.68 9.88 7.47
C ILE A 441 20.78 8.72 6.47
N ASN A 442 19.87 7.74 6.53
CA ASN A 442 19.89 6.59 5.62
C ASN A 442 19.64 6.98 4.16
N THR A 443 18.95 8.10 3.92
CA THR A 443 18.68 8.62 2.56
C THR A 443 19.88 9.34 1.94
N LYS A 444 20.91 9.70 2.73
CA LYS A 444 22.15 10.27 2.20
C LYS A 444 22.85 9.30 1.25
N GLN A 445 23.59 9.81 0.26
CA GLN A 445 24.53 8.95 -0.46
C GLN A 445 25.61 8.43 0.50
N PRO A 446 26.10 7.19 0.30
CA PRO A 446 27.32 6.78 0.97
C PRO A 446 28.45 7.70 0.47
N PRO A 447 29.42 8.06 1.31
CA PRO A 447 30.60 8.76 0.82
C PRO A 447 31.23 7.95 -0.32
N SER A 448 31.57 8.60 -1.43
CA SER A 448 32.28 7.95 -2.52
C SER A 448 33.65 7.48 -1.99
N CYS A 449 34.11 6.32 -2.41
CA CYS A 449 35.41 5.78 -1.99
C CYS A 449 36.61 6.69 -2.32
N GLU A 450 36.41 7.76 -3.09
CA GLU A 450 37.43 8.73 -3.49
C GLU A 450 37.76 9.77 -2.41
N GLU A 451 36.91 9.96 -1.40
CA GLU A 451 37.18 10.91 -0.29
C GLU A 451 38.08 10.31 0.81
N GLY A 452 38.32 8.99 0.80
CA GLY A 452 39.13 8.29 1.79
C GLY A 452 40.65 8.42 1.65
N ASP A 453 41.13 8.93 0.50
CA ASP A 453 42.57 9.06 0.23
C ASP A 453 43.10 10.48 0.45
N GLN A 454 42.25 11.51 0.51
CA GLN A 454 42.71 12.90 0.74
C GLN A 454 42.93 13.25 2.21
N GLU A 455 42.30 12.54 3.16
CA GLU A 455 42.55 12.76 4.60
C GLU A 455 43.78 12.02 5.15
N LYS A 456 44.40 11.12 4.38
CA LYS A 456 45.64 10.43 4.80
C LYS A 456 46.93 11.10 4.33
N GLU A 457 46.91 11.94 3.30
CA GLU A 457 48.11 12.63 2.80
C GLU A 457 48.45 13.95 3.53
N SER A 458 47.60 14.43 4.45
CA SER A 458 47.84 15.71 5.16
C SER A 458 48.50 15.58 6.54
N LYS A 459 48.95 14.38 6.95
CA LYS A 459 49.54 14.13 8.28
C LYS A 459 51.01 13.74 8.34
N ASP A 460 51.72 13.62 7.21
CA ASP A 460 53.12 13.15 7.22
C ASP A 460 54.21 14.18 6.88
N ASP A 461 53.89 15.48 6.71
CA ASP A 461 54.91 16.52 6.47
C ASP A 461 55.18 17.43 7.68
N SER A 462 55.47 16.83 8.85
CA SER A 462 56.12 17.55 9.96
C SER A 462 57.06 16.68 10.80
N CYS A 463 58.13 16.19 10.18
CA CYS A 463 59.39 15.88 10.86
C CYS A 463 60.56 15.85 9.87
N ASN A 464 61.24 16.98 9.73
CA ASN A 464 62.71 17.07 9.68
C ASN A 464 63.15 18.53 9.86
#